data_AF-A0A920UVB4-F1
#
_entry.id   AF-A0A920UVB4-F1
#
_cell.length_a   1.000
_cell.length_b   1.000
_cell.length_c   1.000
_cell.angle_alpha   90.00
_cell.angle_beta   90.00
_cell.angle_gamma   90.00
#
_symmetry.space_group_name_H-M   'P 1'
#
loop_
_entity.id
_entity.type
_entity.pdbx_description
1 polymer ?
#
loop_
_entity_poly.entity_id
_entity_poly.type
_entity_poly.pdbx_seq_one_letter_code
_entity_poly.pdbx_strand_id
1 'polypeptide(L)'
;MPIAHRKVKYGSQTAFSQIMGTTYAYQDVSQSYTQEGRFLAQSDNTTRRRIAIIGEDVRENLSLPENPINEYFELGGEWFKIVGLLEPRGDIMGMSQDDIVLVPYSTMVSIQGNQAVLIYRFN
;
A
#
# COMPACT_ATOMS: atom_id res chain seq x y z
N MET A 1 10.75 -1.67 9.30
CA MET A 1 9.86 -1.19 8.21
C MET A 1 8.84 -0.26 8.86
N PRO A 2 8.67 1.00 8.39
CA PRO A 2 7.66 1.89 8.94
C PRO A 2 6.25 1.36 8.63
N ILE A 3 5.40 1.34 9.65
CA ILE A 3 4.00 0.95 9.56
C ILE A 3 3.14 2.14 9.99
N ALA A 4 2.03 2.39 9.30
CA ALA A 4 1.04 3.37 9.70
C ALA A 4 -0.35 2.91 9.30
N HIS A 5 -1.37 3.32 10.05
CA HIS A 5 -2.77 3.18 9.64
C HIS A 5 -3.19 4.47 8.96
N ARG A 6 -3.63 4.39 7.70
CA ARG A 6 -3.99 5.57 6.91
C ARG A 6 -5.28 5.34 6.15
N LYS A 7 -5.96 6.46 5.90
CA LYS A 7 -7.13 6.50 5.02
C LYS A 7 -6.68 6.17 3.59
N VAL A 8 -7.40 5.25 2.97
CA VAL A 8 -7.32 4.91 1.55
C VAL A 8 -8.66 5.23 0.88
N LYS A 9 -8.63 5.64 -0.39
CA LYS A 9 -9.84 6.04 -1.12
C LYS A 9 -9.76 5.69 -2.60
N TYR A 10 -10.87 5.20 -3.14
CA TYR A 10 -11.09 4.95 -4.56
C TYR A 10 -12.53 5.32 -4.93
N GLY A 11 -12.72 6.22 -5.89
CA GLY A 11 -14.05 6.77 -6.20
C GLY A 11 -14.73 7.37 -4.97
N SER A 12 -15.92 6.85 -4.63
CA SER A 12 -16.66 7.20 -3.41
C SER A 12 -16.32 6.33 -2.19
N GLN A 13 -15.55 5.25 -2.37
CA GLN A 13 -15.21 4.33 -1.29
C GLN A 13 -14.04 4.86 -0.48
N THR A 14 -14.10 4.66 0.83
CA THR A 14 -13.06 5.09 1.77
C THR A 14 -12.93 4.06 2.88
N ALA A 15 -11.71 3.68 3.20
CA ALA A 15 -11.39 2.77 4.29
C ALA A 15 -10.13 3.23 5.03
N PHE A 16 -9.80 2.55 6.13
CA PHE A 16 -8.50 2.66 6.78
C PHE A 16 -7.80 1.32 6.67
N SER A 17 -6.53 1.34 6.27
CA SER A 17 -5.74 0.13 6.07
C SER A 17 -4.34 0.28 6.63
N GLN A 18 -3.69 -0.85 6.91
CA GLN A 18 -2.29 -0.89 7.32
C GLN A 18 -1.37 -0.60 6.12
N ILE A 19 -0.63 0.51 6.17
CA ILE A 19 0.38 0.86 5.18
C ILE A 19 1.76 0.48 5.70
N MET A 20 2.51 -0.28 4.92
CA MET A 20 3.87 -0.67 5.25
C MET A 20 4.87 -0.23 4.18
N GLY A 21 5.88 0.52 4.61
CA GLY A 21 7.02 0.89 3.78
C GLY A 21 8.07 -0.23 3.76
N THR A 22 8.26 -0.85 2.60
CA THR A 22 9.14 -2.01 2.46
C THR A 22 9.95 -2.02 1.17
N THR A 23 10.73 -3.07 0.91
CA THR A 23 11.56 -3.23 -0.29
C THR A 23 11.29 -4.57 -0.95
N TYR A 24 11.90 -4.82 -2.11
CA TYR A 24 11.79 -6.09 -2.84
C TYR A 24 12.12 -7.31 -1.96
N ALA A 25 13.09 -7.19 -1.05
CA ALA A 25 13.53 -8.28 -0.18
C ALA A 25 12.45 -8.77 0.82
N TYR A 26 11.38 -7.99 1.03
CA TYR A 26 10.30 -8.41 1.92
C TYR A 26 9.54 -9.61 1.40
N GLN A 27 9.42 -9.77 0.08
CA GLN A 27 8.76 -10.93 -0.54
C GLN A 27 9.33 -12.25 -0.02
N ASP A 28 10.65 -12.39 -0.01
CA ASP A 28 11.32 -13.62 0.42
C ASP A 28 11.21 -13.83 1.94
N VAL A 29 11.19 -12.74 2.72
CA VAL A 29 11.11 -12.81 4.19
C VAL A 29 9.69 -13.15 4.65
N SER A 30 8.68 -12.53 4.06
CA SER A 30 7.28 -12.73 4.43
C SER A 30 6.59 -13.84 3.65
N GLN A 31 7.28 -14.41 2.64
CA GLN A 31 6.73 -15.34 1.66
C GLN A 31 5.50 -14.79 0.91
N SER A 32 5.40 -13.46 0.76
CA SER A 32 4.23 -12.78 0.19
C SER A 32 4.36 -12.68 -1.31
N TYR A 33 3.61 -13.50 -2.03
CA TYR A 33 3.58 -13.52 -3.48
C TYR A 33 2.37 -12.74 -4.02
N THR A 34 2.52 -12.19 -5.22
CA THR A 34 1.43 -11.50 -5.92
C THR A 34 0.67 -12.48 -6.78
N GLN A 35 -0.65 -12.55 -6.60
CA GLN A 35 -1.52 -13.29 -7.53
C GLN A 35 -1.64 -12.57 -8.88
N GLU A 36 -1.68 -11.23 -8.86
CA GLU A 36 -1.73 -10.40 -10.06
C GLU A 36 -0.62 -9.36 -10.05
N GLY A 37 -0.08 -9.05 -11.22
CA GLY A 37 0.95 -8.02 -11.41
C GLY A 37 2.33 -8.47 -10.94
N ARG A 38 2.99 -7.62 -10.13
CA ARG A 38 4.36 -7.85 -9.68
C ARG A 38 4.62 -7.32 -8.28
N PHE A 39 5.65 -7.87 -7.64
CA PHE A 39 6.18 -7.31 -6.40
C PHE A 39 7.03 -6.03 -6.63
N LEU A 40 7.46 -5.41 -5.53
CA LEU A 40 8.34 -4.23 -5.55
C LEU A 40 9.68 -4.60 -6.19
N ALA A 41 10.19 -3.73 -7.07
CA ALA A 41 11.54 -3.81 -7.59
C ALA A 41 12.48 -2.89 -6.80
N GLN A 42 13.78 -3.18 -6.82
CA GLN A 42 14.78 -2.30 -6.21
C GLN A 42 14.70 -0.86 -6.76
N SER A 43 14.45 -0.73 -8.07
CA SER A 43 14.30 0.56 -8.74
C SER A 43 13.12 1.39 -8.22
N ASP A 44 12.01 0.75 -7.79
CA ASP A 44 10.86 1.46 -7.23
C ASP A 44 11.23 2.20 -5.93
N ASN A 45 12.09 1.58 -5.12
CA ASN A 45 12.61 2.21 -3.90
C ASN A 45 13.65 3.30 -4.22
N THR A 46 14.58 3.07 -5.14
CA THR A 46 15.60 4.08 -5.50
C THR A 46 14.97 5.34 -6.09
N THR A 47 13.89 5.19 -6.87
CA THR A 47 13.20 6.30 -7.55
C THR A 47 11.99 6.84 -6.79
N ARG A 48 11.72 6.34 -5.57
CA ARG A 48 10.60 6.76 -4.71
C ARG A 48 9.26 6.71 -5.43
N ARG A 49 9.02 5.64 -6.20
CA ARG A 49 7.80 5.53 -6.99
C ARG A 49 6.58 5.46 -6.10
N ARG A 50 5.54 6.20 -6.49
CA ARG A 50 4.20 6.14 -5.89
C ARG A 50 3.42 4.98 -6.49
N ILE A 51 3.89 3.79 -6.14
CA ILE A 51 3.28 2.52 -6.51
C ILE A 51 2.93 1.74 -5.25
N ALA A 52 1.93 0.86 -5.36
CA ALA A 52 1.49 0.04 -4.26
C ALA A 52 1.20 -1.39 -4.70
N ILE A 53 1.37 -2.30 -3.76
CA ILE A 53 0.82 -3.65 -3.81
C ILE A 53 -0.24 -3.69 -2.70
N ILE A 54 -1.42 -4.23 -2.99
CA ILE A 54 -2.53 -4.28 -2.04
C ILE A 54 -2.87 -5.74 -1.70
N GLY A 55 -3.40 -5.97 -0.51
CA GLY A 55 -4.07 -7.23 -0.15
C GLY A 55 -5.55 -7.24 -0.53
N GLU A 56 -6.17 -8.39 -0.38
CA GLU A 56 -7.53 -8.65 -0.87
C GLU A 56 -8.59 -7.80 -0.15
N ASP A 57 -8.51 -7.66 1.17
CA ASP A 57 -9.45 -6.82 1.93
C ASP A 57 -9.39 -5.36 1.47
N VAL A 58 -8.20 -4.84 1.12
CA VAL A 58 -8.08 -3.48 0.58
C VAL A 58 -8.79 -3.36 -0.77
N ARG A 59 -8.68 -4.37 -1.63
CA ARG A 59 -9.38 -4.44 -2.92
C ARG A 59 -10.89 -4.41 -2.72
N GLU A 60 -11.40 -5.24 -1.81
CA GLU A 60 -12.82 -5.36 -1.50
C GLU A 60 -13.38 -4.09 -0.85
N ASN A 61 -12.72 -3.57 0.18
CA ASN A 61 -13.12 -2.37 0.91
C ASN A 61 -13.18 -1.13 0.03
N LEU A 62 -12.32 -1.07 -1.00
CA LEU A 62 -12.33 0.01 -1.99
C LEU A 62 -13.24 -0.28 -3.19
N SER A 63 -13.86 -1.45 -3.25
CA SER A 63 -14.64 -1.92 -4.41
C SER A 63 -13.87 -1.81 -5.72
N LEU A 64 -12.58 -2.13 -5.66
CA LEU A 64 -11.70 -2.18 -6.83
C LEU A 64 -12.10 -3.37 -7.73
N PRO A 65 -11.84 -3.28 -9.05
CA PRO A 65 -12.09 -4.40 -9.96
C PRO A 65 -11.29 -5.64 -9.54
N GLU A 66 -11.73 -6.81 -10.01
CA GLU A 66 -11.10 -8.11 -9.72
C GLU A 66 -9.60 -8.11 -10.09
N ASN A 67 -9.24 -7.51 -11.23
CA ASN A 67 -7.87 -7.17 -11.56
C ASN A 67 -7.63 -5.66 -11.32
N PRO A 68 -7.03 -5.26 -10.19
CA PRO A 68 -6.82 -3.86 -9.84
C PRO A 68 -5.54 -3.28 -10.46
N ILE A 69 -4.81 -4.02 -11.28
CA ILE A 69 -3.52 -3.58 -11.81
C ILE A 69 -3.71 -2.39 -12.75
N ASN A 70 -2.85 -1.38 -12.58
CA ASN A 70 -2.92 -0.08 -13.24
C ASN A 70 -4.00 0.88 -12.75
N GLU A 71 -4.88 0.47 -11.84
CA GLU A 71 -5.75 1.40 -11.15
C GLU A 71 -4.95 2.33 -10.23
N TYR A 72 -5.56 3.47 -9.94
CA TYR A 72 -5.00 4.47 -9.02
C TYR A 72 -5.95 4.69 -7.85
N PHE A 73 -5.41 4.71 -6.64
CA PHE A 73 -6.15 5.05 -5.43
C PHE A 73 -5.39 6.11 -4.64
N GLU A 74 -6.11 6.81 -3.79
CA GLU A 74 -5.56 7.83 -2.89
C GLU A 74 -5.15 7.16 -1.58
N LEU A 75 -3.93 7.43 -1.12
CA LEU A 75 -3.37 7.04 0.16
C LEU A 75 -2.92 8.30 0.88
N GLY A 76 -3.63 8.67 1.95
CA GLY A 76 -3.28 9.86 2.75
C GLY A 76 -3.18 11.16 1.94
N GLY A 77 -4.04 11.34 0.93
CA GLY A 77 -4.05 12.53 0.07
C GLY A 77 -3.14 12.47 -1.15
N GLU A 78 -2.41 11.38 -1.36
CA GLU A 78 -1.49 11.20 -2.50
C GLU A 78 -1.92 10.01 -3.37
N TRP A 79 -1.77 10.12 -4.68
CA TRP A 79 -2.16 9.06 -5.63
C TRP A 79 -1.06 8.00 -5.80
N PHE A 80 -1.47 6.74 -5.74
CA PHE A 80 -0.61 5.58 -5.95
C PHE A 80 -1.17 4.69 -7.05
N LYS A 81 -0.28 4.21 -7.94
CA LYS A 81 -0.61 3.20 -8.95
C LYS A 81 -0.53 1.80 -8.34
N ILE A 82 -1.53 0.97 -8.54
CA ILE A 82 -1.52 -0.43 -8.14
C ILE A 82 -0.69 -1.23 -9.16
N VAL A 83 0.33 -1.92 -8.68
CA VAL A 83 1.23 -2.75 -9.50
C VAL A 83 1.22 -4.22 -9.11
N GLY A 84 0.57 -4.57 -8.00
CA GLY A 84 0.39 -5.95 -7.58
C GLY A 84 -0.82 -6.12 -6.65
N LEU A 85 -1.41 -7.31 -6.69
CA LEU A 85 -2.38 -7.80 -5.72
C LEU A 85 -1.78 -9.04 -5.07
N LEU A 86 -1.73 -9.07 -3.74
CA LEU A 86 -1.21 -10.22 -2.99
C LEU A 86 -2.15 -11.42 -3.10
N GLU A 87 -1.58 -12.61 -3.01
CA GLU A 87 -2.37 -13.82 -2.73
C GLU A 87 -3.08 -13.66 -1.36
N PRO A 88 -4.39 -13.95 -1.27
CA PRO A 88 -5.12 -13.91 -0.02
C PRO A 88 -4.53 -14.87 1.02
N ARG A 89 -4.42 -14.42 2.25
CA ARG A 89 -3.87 -15.20 3.39
C ARG A 89 -4.88 -15.41 4.50
N GLY A 90 -5.99 -14.66 4.49
CA GLY A 90 -7.01 -14.69 5.51
C GLY A 90 -6.52 -14.20 6.87
N ASP A 91 -7.15 -14.72 7.92
CA ASP A 91 -6.95 -14.23 9.28
C ASP A 91 -6.02 -15.12 10.09
N ILE A 92 -5.13 -14.49 10.86
CA ILE A 92 -4.32 -15.15 11.88
C ILE A 92 -4.70 -14.56 13.24
N MET A 93 -5.18 -15.41 14.16
CA MET A 93 -5.61 -14.99 15.51
C MET A 93 -6.63 -13.83 15.48
N GLY A 94 -7.54 -13.84 14.50
CA GLY A 94 -8.56 -12.79 14.34
C GLY A 94 -8.03 -11.47 13.78
N MET A 95 -6.79 -11.44 13.27
CA MET A 95 -6.21 -10.31 12.58
C MET A 95 -6.03 -10.64 11.10
N SER A 96 -6.71 -9.88 10.24
CA SER A 96 -6.54 -9.99 8.79
C SER A 96 -5.10 -9.74 8.38
N GLN A 97 -4.60 -10.65 7.53
CA GLN A 97 -3.32 -10.47 6.84
C GLN A 97 -3.48 -9.77 5.49
N ASP A 98 -4.73 -9.53 5.08
CA ASP A 98 -5.12 -9.03 3.76
C ASP A 98 -5.47 -7.53 3.78
N ASP A 99 -5.72 -6.91 4.95
CA ASP A 99 -5.84 -5.45 5.10
C ASP A 99 -4.47 -4.75 5.14
N ILE A 100 -3.71 -4.88 4.04
CA ILE A 100 -2.36 -4.34 3.93
C ILE A 100 -2.09 -3.67 2.59
N VAL A 101 -1.35 -2.57 2.64
CA VAL A 101 -0.80 -1.87 1.48
C VAL A 101 0.71 -1.80 1.62
N LEU A 102 1.43 -2.41 0.68
CA LEU A 102 2.89 -2.33 0.60
C LEU A 102 3.29 -1.22 -0.37
N VAL A 103 4.16 -0.33 0.09
CA VAL A 103 4.75 0.74 -0.73
C VAL A 103 6.27 0.72 -0.60
N PRO A 104 7.03 1.31 -1.54
CA PRO A 104 8.47 1.43 -1.36
C PRO A 104 8.82 2.21 -0.08
N TYR A 105 9.81 1.72 0.66
CA TYR A 105 10.25 2.29 1.93
C TYR A 105 10.55 3.78 1.82
N SER A 106 11.32 4.16 0.80
CA SER A 106 11.68 5.55 0.54
C SER A 106 10.48 6.44 0.23
N THR A 107 9.46 5.88 -0.43
CA THR A 107 8.17 6.55 -0.68
C THR A 107 7.43 6.78 0.63
N MET A 108 7.36 5.77 1.51
CA MET A 108 6.72 5.88 2.82
C MET A 108 7.37 6.97 3.69
N VAL A 109 8.71 7.02 3.73
CA VAL A 109 9.45 8.08 4.45
C VAL A 109 9.14 9.46 3.87
N SER A 110 9.09 9.59 2.54
CA SER A 110 8.79 10.86 1.87
C SER A 110 7.39 11.38 2.19
N ILE A 111 6.37 10.52 2.12
CA ILE A 111 4.99 10.96 2.41
C ILE A 111 4.82 11.29 3.89
N GLN A 112 5.50 10.58 4.80
CA GLN A 112 5.42 10.87 6.23
C GLN A 112 6.05 12.23 6.57
N GLY A 113 7.18 12.57 5.94
CA GLY A 113 7.79 13.90 6.03
C GLY A 113 6.89 15.01 5.49
N ASN A 114 6.28 14.81 4.31
CA ASN A 114 5.38 15.80 3.70
C ASN A 114 4.16 16.10 4.60
N GLN A 115 3.56 15.07 5.19
CA GLN A 115 2.41 15.21 6.07
C GLN A 115 2.76 15.91 7.39
N ALA A 116 3.94 15.63 7.97
CA ALA A 116 4.41 16.35 9.14
C ALA A 116 4.54 17.85 8.83
N VAL A 117 5.15 18.21 7.70
CA VAL A 117 5.29 19.62 7.27
C VAL A 117 3.92 20.30 7.10
N LEU A 118 2.91 19.61 6.57
CA LEU A 118 1.57 20.17 6.45
C LEU A 118 0.95 20.49 7.81
N ILE A 119 1.07 19.60 8.81
CA ILE A 119 0.53 19.83 10.16
C ILE A 119 1.17 21.05 10.83
N TYR A 120 2.47 21.27 10.63
CA TYR A 120 3.17 22.42 11.22
C TYR A 120 2.93 23.76 10.49
N ARG A 121 2.32 23.75 9.30
CA ARG A 121 2.03 24.98 8.52
C ARG A 121 0.67 25.61 8.84
N PHE A 122 -0.12 24.98 9.71
CA PHE A 122 -1.45 25.45 10.10
C PHE A 122 -1.57 25.85 11.59
N ASN A 123 -0.44 26.12 12.26
CA ASN A 123 -0.40 26.71 13.61
C ASN A 123 0.33 28.05 13.62
#